data_AF-A0A1R1PCG1-F1
#
_entry.id   AF-A0A1R1PCG1-F1
#
_cell.length_a   1.000
_cell.length_b   1.000
_cell.length_c   1.000
_cell.angle_alpha   90.00
_cell.angle_beta   90.00
_cell.angle_gamma   90.00
#
_symmetry.space_group_name_H-M   'P 1'
#
loop_
_entity.id
_entity.type
_entity.pdbx_description
1 polymer ?
#
loop_
_entity_poly.entity_id
_entity_poly.type
_entity_poly.pdbx_seq_one_letter_code
_entity_poly.pdbx_strand_id
1 'polypeptide(L)' 'MLKAWELTGQAKVTLKVDSEEEMMEMYKKAKKLGLTAEYICDAGRTQIAAGSKTVLGVGPYTADVIDQVTGHLKLY' A
#
# COMPACT_ATOMS: atom_id res chain seq x y z
N MET A 1 -14.51 9.06 -4.93
CA MET A 1 -13.22 8.43 -5.24
C MET A 1 -13.36 7.01 -5.75
N LEU A 2 -13.91 6.06 -4.99
CA LEU A 2 -14.03 4.64 -5.45
C LEU A 2 -14.63 4.48 -6.85
N LYS A 3 -15.83 5.03 -7.11
CA LYS A 3 -16.48 4.98 -8.42
C LYS A 3 -15.65 5.55 -9.57
N ALA A 4 -14.89 6.63 -9.32
CA ALA A 4 -14.04 7.24 -10.33
C ALA A 4 -12.89 6.30 -10.71
N TRP A 5 -12.22 5.71 -9.70
CA TRP A 5 -11.17 4.71 -9.91
C TRP A 5 -11.70 3.46 -10.61
N GLU A 6 -12.92 3.02 -10.29
CA GLU A 6 -13.60 1.91 -10.96
C GLU A 6 -13.85 2.18 -12.45
N LEU A 7 -14.31 3.39 -12.78
CA LEU A 7 -14.58 3.82 -14.16
C LEU A 7 -13.29 4.06 -14.98
N THR A 8 -12.14 4.28 -14.32
CA THR A 8 -10.84 4.45 -14.97
C THR A 8 -9.99 3.17 -14.98
N GLY A 9 -10.63 1.99 -14.88
CA GLY A 9 -9.95 0.70 -15.03
C GLY A 9 -9.22 0.20 -13.78
N GLN A 10 -9.43 0.81 -12.62
CA GLN A 10 -8.93 0.34 -11.32
C GLN A 10 -7.43 0.11 -11.30
N ALA A 11 -6.66 1.07 -11.81
CA ALA A 11 -5.20 0.99 -11.91
C ALA A 11 -4.56 0.64 -10.55
N LYS A 12 -3.57 -0.26 -10.58
CA LYS A 12 -2.79 -0.71 -9.43
C LYS A 12 -1.32 -0.69 -9.83
N VAL A 13 -0.46 -0.13 -8.97
CA VAL A 13 1.00 -0.09 -9.16
C VAL A 13 1.63 -0.85 -8.00
N THR A 14 2.47 -1.84 -8.32
CA THR A 14 3.19 -2.62 -7.32
C THR A 14 4.59 -2.05 -7.14
N LEU A 15 4.93 -1.74 -5.89
CA LEU A 15 6.21 -1.17 -5.47
C LEU A 15 6.83 -2.09 -4.43
N LYS A 16 8.13 -1.90 -4.16
CA LYS A 16 8.86 -2.66 -3.15
C LYS A 16 9.40 -1.78 -2.03
N VAL A 17 9.45 -2.38 -0.84
CA VAL A 17 10.09 -1.89 0.38
C VAL A 17 11.00 -3.00 0.89
N ASP A 18 12.07 -2.64 1.61
CA ASP A 18 13.09 -3.61 2.02
C ASP A 18 12.80 -4.17 3.43
N SER A 19 11.80 -3.65 4.15
CA SER A 19 11.44 -4.12 5.49
C SER A 19 9.97 -3.90 5.89
N GLU A 20 9.50 -4.68 6.87
CA GLU A 20 8.19 -4.47 7.51
C GLU A 20 8.12 -3.11 8.22
N GLU A 21 9.23 -2.63 8.79
CA GLU A 21 9.28 -1.34 9.49
C GLU A 21 9.01 -0.18 8.53
N GLU A 22 9.70 -0.14 7.39
CA GLU A 22 9.49 0.84 6.32
C GLU A 22 8.03 0.81 5.83
N MET A 23 7.48 -0.38 5.61
CA MET A 23 6.08 -0.54 5.24
C MET A 23 5.13 0.09 6.28
N MET A 24 5.43 -0.11 7.57
CA MET A 24 4.61 0.44 8.66
C MET A 24 4.77 1.95 8.83
N GLU A 25 5.92 2.53 8.49
CA GLU A 25 6.09 3.98 8.41
C GLU A 25 5.21 4.59 7.32
N MET A 26 5.15 3.94 6.15
CA MET A 26 4.27 4.36 5.07
C MET A 26 2.79 4.24 5.44
N TYR A 27 2.40 3.16 6.11
CA TYR A 27 1.04 3.01 6.64
C TYR A 27 0.66 4.16 7.58
N LYS A 28 1.54 4.50 8.54
CA LYS A 28 1.34 5.65 9.44
C LYS A 28 1.23 6.96 8.68
N LYS A 29 2.10 7.17 7.68
CA LYS A 29 2.09 8.37 6.82
C LYS A 29 0.77 8.50 6.05
N ALA A 30 0.30 7.41 5.45
CA ALA A 30 -0.98 7.38 4.73
C ALA A 30 -2.16 7.68 5.66
N LYS A 31 -2.21 7.06 6.85
CA LYS A 31 -3.26 7.34 7.86
C LYS A 31 -3.23 8.79 8.34
N LYS A 32 -2.05 9.38 8.54
CA LYS A 32 -1.89 10.80 8.91
C LYS A 32 -2.42 11.76 7.84
N LEU A 33 -2.31 11.38 6.57
CA LEU A 33 -2.87 12.12 5.43
C LEU A 33 -4.37 11.84 5.21
N GLY A 34 -5.00 11.01 6.04
CA GLY A 34 -6.42 10.66 5.91
C GLY A 34 -6.70 9.69 4.76
N LEU A 35 -5.69 8.96 4.28
CA LEU A 35 -5.84 8.01 3.19
C LEU A 35 -6.33 6.66 3.70
N THR A 36 -7.22 6.03 2.93
CA THR A 36 -7.46 4.59 3.00
C THR A 36 -6.16 3.84 2.74
N ALA A 37 -5.69 3.16 3.77
CA ALA A 37 -4.53 2.29 3.72
C ALA A 37 -4.74 1.11 4.66
N GLU A 38 -4.31 -0.08 4.26
CA GLU A 38 -4.45 -1.29 5.07
C GLU A 38 -3.30 -2.25 4.78
N TYR A 39 -2.74 -2.85 5.84
CA TYR A 39 -1.72 -3.88 5.68
C TYR A 39 -2.35 -5.28 5.75
N ILE A 40 -1.76 -6.23 5.04
CA ILE A 40 -2.21 -7.62 4.99
C ILE A 40 -1.21 -8.48 5.73
N CYS A 41 -1.70 -9.35 6.61
CA CYS A 41 -0.89 -10.35 7.28
C CYS A 41 -0.96 -11.69 6.54
N ASP A 42 0.18 -12.36 6.34
CA ASP A 42 0.19 -13.72 5.79
C ASP A 42 -0.45 -14.70 6.78
N ALA A 43 -1.33 -15.56 6.28
CA ALA A 43 -2.07 -16.53 7.10
C ALA A 43 -1.25 -17.78 7.48
N GLY A 44 0.04 -17.84 7.13
CA GLY A 44 0.91 -19.00 7.36
C GLY A 44 0.70 -20.13 6.35
N ARG A 45 0.14 -19.82 5.17
CA ARG A 45 -0.08 -20.80 4.08
C ARG A 45 1.00 -20.73 3.00
N THR A 46 1.95 -19.83 3.16
CA THR A 46 3.08 -19.62 2.25
C THR A 46 4.39 -19.92 2.98
N GLN A 47 5.52 -19.70 2.31
CA GLN A 47 6.84 -19.83 2.91
C GLN A 47 7.19 -18.67 3.84
N ILE A 48 6.34 -17.64 3.91
CA ILE A 48 6.50 -16.49 4.81
C ILE A 48 5.91 -16.86 6.18
N ALA A 49 6.54 -16.38 7.26
CA ALA A 49 6.07 -16.60 8.62
C ALA A 49 4.62 -16.13 8.81
N ALA A 50 3.80 -16.98 9.43
CA ALA A 50 2.42 -16.64 9.76
C ALA A 50 2.36 -15.38 10.62
N GLY A 51 1.43 -14.47 10.31
CA GLY A 51 1.25 -13.20 11.02
C GLY A 51 2.22 -12.09 10.60
N SER A 52 3.19 -12.36 9.72
CA SER A 52 4.03 -11.32 9.12
C SER A 52 3.18 -10.37 8.28
N LYS A 53 3.49 -9.07 8.32
CA LYS A 53 2.81 -8.09 7.47
C LYS A 53 3.52 -8.07 6.12
N THR A 54 2.84 -8.50 5.07
CA THR A 54 3.48 -8.76 3.76
C THR A 54 3.21 -7.71 2.71
N VAL A 55 2.06 -7.02 2.79
CA VAL A 55 1.65 -6.04 1.78
C VAL A 55 0.94 -4.88 2.45
N LEU A 56 1.16 -3.68 1.93
CA LEU A 56 0.40 -2.48 2.24
C LEU A 56 -0.39 -2.04 1.00
N GLY A 57 -1.70 -1.96 1.11
CA GLY A 57 -2.55 -1.26 0.14
C GLY A 57 -2.72 0.20 0.52
N VAL A 58 -2.60 1.12 -0.44
CA VAL A 58 -2.89 2.55 -0.29
C VAL A 58 -3.79 2.97 -1.45
N GLY A 59 -4.97 3.52 -1.18
CA GLY A 59 -5.90 3.89 -2.24
C GLY A 59 -7.37 3.50 -2.01
N PRO A 60 -8.24 3.86 -2.97
CA PRO A 60 -7.95 4.64 -4.18
C PRO A 60 -7.97 6.16 -3.93
N TYR A 61 -6.96 6.87 -4.43
CA TYR A 61 -6.85 8.34 -4.45
C TYR A 61 -6.24 8.82 -5.77
N THR A 62 -6.14 10.13 -5.95
CA THR A 62 -5.39 10.70 -7.08
C THR A 62 -3.90 10.36 -6.95
N ALA A 63 -3.20 10.23 -8.08
CA ALA A 63 -1.81 9.79 -8.12
C ALA A 63 -0.90 10.71 -7.30
N ASP A 64 -1.08 12.02 -7.39
CA ASP A 64 -0.32 13.03 -6.65
C ASP A 64 -0.43 12.87 -5.12
N VAL A 65 -1.59 12.43 -4.62
CA VAL A 65 -1.80 12.18 -3.19
C VAL A 65 -1.16 10.85 -2.76
N ILE A 66 -1.23 9.81 -3.61
CA ILE A 66 -0.59 8.52 -3.35
C ILE A 66 0.94 8.68 -3.38
N ASP A 67 1.47 9.45 -4.32
CA ASP A 67 2.92 9.65 -4.50
C ASP A 67 3.57 10.39 -3.33
N GLN A 68 2.82 11.21 -2.58
CA GLN A 68 3.29 11.76 -1.31
C GLN A 68 3.68 10.66 -0.33
N VAL A 69 3.06 9.49 -0.40
CA VAL A 69 3.41 8.33 0.42
C VAL A 69 4.43 7.45 -0.29
N THR A 70 4.18 7.06 -1.54
CA THR A 70 4.88 5.95 -2.22
C THR A 70 5.86 6.36 -3.32
N GLY A 71 5.89 7.63 -3.75
CA GLY A 71 6.57 8.05 -4.99
C GLY A 71 8.10 7.91 -5.00
N HIS A 72 8.70 7.65 -3.85
CA HIS A 72 10.15 7.40 -3.70
C HIS A 72 10.50 5.90 -3.82
N LEU A 73 9.51 5.02 -3.77
CA LEU A 73 9.73 3.58 -3.87
C LEU A 73 10.04 3.15 -5.30
N LYS A 74 10.74 2.04 -5.41
CA LYS A 74 11.05 1.41 -6.70
C LYS A 74 9.90 0.49 -7.12
N LEU A 75 9.73 0.35 -8.44
CA LEU A 75 8.88 -0.70 -9.00
C LEU A 75 9.38 -2.09 -8.53
N TYR A 76 8.42 -2.95 -8.23
CA TYR A 76 8.67 -4.34 -7.81
C TYR A 76 9.29 -5.15 -8.96
#